data_AF-A0A1I2L5R1-F1
#
_entry.id   AF-A0A1I2L5R1-F1
#
_cell.length_a   1.000
_cell.length_b   1.000
_cell.length_c   1.000
_cell.angle_alpha   90.00
_cell.angle_beta   90.00
_cell.angle_gamma   90.00
#
_symmetry.space_group_name_H-M   'P 1'
#
loop_
_entity.id
_entity.type
_entity.pdbx_description
1 polymer ?
#
loop_
_entity_poly.entity_id
_entity_poly.type
_entity_poly.pdbx_seq_one_letter_code
_entity_poly.pdbx_strand_id
1 'polypeptide(L)' 'MLRVTWLPGDDRLRGRCHCGAQAEADEPVAMWEWLLAHPDHPAGGPVSLDPPAARPPAHLVRST' A
#
# COMPACT_ATOMS: atom_id res chain seq x y z
N MET A 1 9.99 -13.44 -1.26
CA MET A 1 10.20 -11.98 -1.35
C MET A 1 8.86 -11.27 -1.19
N LEU A 2 8.77 -10.31 -0.27
CA LEU A 2 7.68 -9.34 -0.21
C LEU A 2 8.05 -8.14 -1.08
N ARG A 3 7.11 -7.57 -1.83
CA ARG A 3 7.34 -6.39 -2.68
C ARG A 3 6.21 -5.39 -2.48
N VAL A 4 6.56 -4.12 -2.38
CA VAL A 4 5.63 -2.99 -2.37
C VAL A 4 6.02 -2.02 -3.48
N THR A 5 5.03 -1.51 -4.21
CA THR A 5 5.21 -0.48 -5.24
C THR A 5 4.12 0.58 -5.11
N TRP A 6 4.48 1.85 -5.23
CA TRP A 6 3.52 2.94 -5.37
C TRP A 6 2.86 2.90 -6.75
N LEU A 7 1.55 3.15 -6.78
CA LEU A 7 0.77 3.31 -8.00
C LEU A 7 0.67 4.80 -8.39
N PRO A 8 0.62 5.14 -9.68
CA PRO A 8 0.42 6.52 -10.11
C PRO A 8 -0.96 7.08 -9.72
N GLY A 9 -1.04 8.39 -9.46
CA GLY A 9 -2.30 9.14 -9.29
C GLY A 9 -2.62 9.54 -7.84
N ASP A 10 -2.28 8.68 -6.89
CA ASP A 10 -2.51 8.85 -5.45
C ASP A 10 -1.43 8.10 -4.65
N ASP A 11 -1.45 8.23 -3.32
CA ASP A 11 -0.54 7.48 -2.43
C ASP A 11 -0.97 6.01 -2.24
N ARG A 12 -1.36 5.36 -3.33
CA ARG A 12 -1.78 3.95 -3.31
C ARG A 12 -0.59 3.04 -3.45
N LEU A 13 -0.63 1.94 -2.73
CA LEU A 13 0.38 0.89 -2.70
C LEU A 13 -0.19 -0.37 -3.31
N ARG A 14 0.64 -1.07 -4.09
CA ARG A 14 0.42 -2.46 -4.47
C ARG A 14 1.42 -3.35 -3.74
N GLY A 15 0.91 -4.27 -2.93
CA GLY A 15 1.69 -5.29 -2.23
C GLY A 15 1.64 -6.62 -2.96
N ARG A 16 2.77 -7.33 -2.96
CA ARG A 16 2.87 -8.71 -3.42
C ARG A 16 3.57 -9.55 -2.37
N CYS A 17 2.87 -10.57 -1.88
CA CYS A 17 3.41 -11.54 -0.94
C CYS A 17 4.31 -12.56 -1.67
N HIS A 18 5.17 -13.26 -0.93
CA HIS A 18 6.04 -14.29 -1.49
C HIS A 18 5.28 -15.52 -2.01
N CYS A 19 4.04 -15.75 -1.54
CA CYS A 19 3.15 -16.77 -2.06
C CYS A 19 2.47 -16.38 -3.38
N GLY A 20 2.64 -15.14 -3.84
CA GLY A 20 2.05 -14.62 -5.08
C GLY A 20 0.74 -13.84 -4.88
N ALA A 21 0.14 -13.87 -3.68
CA ALA A 21 -1.02 -13.05 -3.35
C ALA A 21 -0.70 -11.56 -3.51
N GLN A 22 -1.71 -10.79 -3.92
CA GLN A 22 -1.60 -9.34 -4.13
C GLN A 22 -2.76 -8.62 -3.48
N ALA A 23 -2.48 -7.41 -2.99
CA ALA A 23 -3.48 -6.49 -2.48
C ALA A 23 -3.06 -5.05 -2.78
N GLU A 24 -4.03 -4.14 -2.74
CA GLU A 24 -3.80 -2.71 -2.82
C GLU A 24 -4.27 -2.07 -1.52
N ALA A 25 -3.52 -1.08 -1.04
CA ALA A 25 -3.84 -0.30 0.15
C ALA A 25 -3.44 1.14 -0.10
N ASP A 26 -4.17 2.08 0.49
CA ASP A 26 -3.78 3.48 0.49
C ASP A 26 -2.96 3.82 1.76
N GLU A 27 -3.01 2.93 2.77
CA GLU A 27 -2.28 3.05 4.03
C GLU A 27 -1.07 2.11 4.09
N PRO A 28 0.15 2.65 4.30
CA PRO A 28 1.37 1.83 4.41
C PRO A 28 1.33 0.80 5.54
N VAL A 29 0.73 1.15 6.69
CA VAL A 29 0.63 0.25 7.84
C VAL A 29 -0.27 -0.94 7.51
N ALA A 30 -1.46 -0.67 6.97
CA ALA A 30 -2.40 -1.72 6.57
C ALA A 30 -1.78 -2.66 5.52
N MET A 31 -0.98 -2.14 4.59
CA MET A 31 -0.24 -2.96 3.63
C MET A 31 0.73 -3.93 4.31
N TRP A 32 1.50 -3.45 5.29
CA TRP A 32 2.44 -4.29 6.02
C TRP A 32 1.75 -5.34 6.89
N GLU A 33 0.67 -4.98 7.57
CA GLU A 33 -0.15 -5.92 8.33
C GLU A 33 -0.67 -7.05 7.43
N TRP A 34 -1.19 -6.71 6.24
CA TRP A 34 -1.67 -7.71 5.28
C TRP A 34 -0.55 -8.63 4.75
N LEU A 35 0.62 -8.07 4.42
CA LEU A 35 1.76 -8.85 3.92
C LEU A 35 2.31 -9.82 4.97
N LEU A 36 2.35 -9.39 6.24
CA LEU A 36 2.89 -10.17 7.35
C LEU A 36 1.88 -11.18 7.91
N ALA A 37 0.59 -11.06 7.59
CA ALA A 37 -0.44 -12.02 7.97
C ALA A 37 -0.35 -13.37 7.23
N HIS A 38 0.57 -13.51 6.26
CA HIS A 38 0.81 -14.81 5.60
C HIS A 38 1.08 -15.92 6.64
N PRO A 39 0.41 -17.08 6.56
CA PRO A 39 -0.37 -17.60 5.42
C PRO A 39 -1.84 -17.18 5.34
N ASP A 40 -2.40 -16.55 6.37
CA ASP A 40 -3.84 -16.24 6.49
C ASP A 40 -4.11 -14.76 6.24
N HIS A 41 -4.09 -14.38 4.96
CA HIS A 41 -4.36 -13.01 4.56
C HIS A 41 -5.82 -12.63 4.87
N PRO A 42 -6.07 -11.47 5.52
CA PRO A 42 -7.44 -11.05 5.78
C PRO A 42 -8.22 -10.84 4.47
N ALA A 43 -9.45 -11.36 4.44
CA ALA A 43 -10.33 -11.29 3.29
C ALA A 43 -10.75 -9.83 3.01
N GLY A 44 -10.75 -9.44 1.74
CA GLY A 44 -11.07 -8.06 1.32
C GLY A 44 -9.85 -7.14 1.19
N GLY A 45 -8.66 -7.58 1.60
CA GLY A 45 -7.43 -6.79 1.53
C GLY A 45 -7.34 -5.73 2.64
N PRO A 46 -6.23 -4.97 2.68
CA PRO A 46 -6.03 -3.89 3.63
C PRO A 46 -7.02 -2.74 3.33
N VAL A 47 -7.98 -2.54 4.23
CA VAL A 47 -8.94 -1.43 4.17
C VAL A 47 -8.28 -0.14 4.61
N SER A 48 -8.50 0.95 3.85
CA SER A 48 -8.15 2.29 4.32
C SER A 48 -9.13 2.67 5.45
N LEU A 49 -8.60 2.91 6.64
CA LEU A 49 -9.39 3.29 7.81
C LEU A 49 -9.55 4.82 7.94
N ASP A 50 -8.80 5.60 7.16
CA ASP A 50 -8.84 7.06 7.19
C ASP A 50 -9.59 7.63 5.96
N PRO A 51 -10.54 8.57 6.14
CA PRO A 51 -11.06 9.36 5.04
C PRO A 51 -9.91 10.14 4.38
N PRO A 52 -9.93 10.36 3.05
CA PRO A 52 -8.80 10.97 2.37
C PRO A 52 -8.47 12.33 3.00
N ALA A 53 -7.35 12.39 3.71
CA ALA A 53 -6.80 13.64 4.19
C ALA A 53 -6.61 14.57 2.99
N ALA A 54 -6.87 15.87 3.17
CA ALA A 54 -6.66 16.85 2.11
C ALA A 54 -5.23 16.72 1.57
N ARG A 55 -5.09 16.42 0.28
CA ARG A 55 -3.80 16.14 -0.37
C ARG A 55 -2.83 17.31 -0.11
N PRO A 56 -1.70 17.10 0.58
CA PRO A 56 -0.64 18.10 0.60
C PRO A 56 -0.10 18.29 -0.83
N PRO A 57 0.38 19.50 -1.18
CA PRO A 57 0.94 19.74 -2.50
C PRO A 57 2.12 18.80 -2.77
N ALA A 58 2.19 18.23 -3.97
CA ALA A 58 3.27 17.36 -4.38
C ALA A 58 4.63 18.05 -4.18
N HIS A 59 5.54 17.40 -3.46
CA HIS A 59 6.90 17.90 -3.28
C HIS A 59 7.68 17.76 -4.60
N LEU A 60 8.21 18.88 -5.10
CA LEU A 60 9.09 18.88 -6.28
C LEU A 60 10.45 18.29 -5.92
N VAL A 61 10.80 17.15 -6.53
CA VAL A 61 12.17 16.62 -6.47
C VAL A 61 13.03 17.45 -7.41
N ARG A 62 13.95 18.26 -6.87
CA ARG A 62 14.93 19.00 -7.68
C ARG A 62 16.02 18.02 -8.12
N SER A 63 16.05 17.67 -9.41
CA SER A 63 17.20 17.00 -10.01
C SER A 63 18.33 18.02 -10.18
N THR A 64 19.35 17.94 -9.33
CA THR A 64 20.64 18.65 -9.48
C THR A 64 21.59 17.87 -10.36
#